data_AF-A0A382KIH9-F1
#
_entry.id   AF-A0A382KIH9-F1
#
_cell.length_a   1.000
_cell.length_b   1.000
_cell.length_c   1.000
_cell.angle_alpha   90.00
_cell.angle_beta   90.00
_cell.angle_gamma   90.00
#
_symmetry.space_group_name_H-M   'P 1'
#
loop_
_entity.id
_entity.type
_entity.pdbx_description
1 polymer ?
#
loop_
_entity_poly.entity_id
_entity_poly.type
_entity_poly.pdbx_seq_one_letter_code
_entity_poly.pdbx_strand_id
1 'polypeptide(L)'
;KNSDSKGCLIITDEIVDDDLLQNSVVYRPPSLVVGVGLHWDTTKETIKDGLMSCMNKFKLSEKSIARFVSIKKEKDVVGLVELAKEMSIHIQYFEKEELASIATPNPSNTVQTFEGTPSVSEAAAIRSSEGKLVVEKQKFPPNLTIAIARIPN
;
A
#
# COMPACT_ATOMS: atom_id res chain seq x y z
N LYS A 1 30.11 10.87 3.30
CA LYS A 1 29.77 10.52 4.70
C LYS A 1 31.02 10.82 5.54
N ASN A 2 31.11 12.01 6.15
CA ASN A 2 32.30 12.48 6.91
C ASN A 2 31.95 12.60 8.41
N SER A 3 31.52 11.50 9.02
CA SER A 3 31.25 11.46 10.46
C SER A 3 32.02 10.28 11.04
N ASP A 4 32.85 10.54 12.05
CA ASP A 4 33.58 9.52 12.82
C ASP A 4 32.66 8.73 13.78
N SER A 5 31.34 8.74 13.53
CA SER A 5 30.37 8.06 14.37
C SER A 5 30.43 6.55 14.19
N LYS A 6 30.55 5.82 15.30
CA LYS A 6 30.63 4.35 15.33
C LYS A 6 29.29 3.64 15.05
N GLY A 7 28.19 4.39 14.97
CA GLY A 7 26.89 3.86 14.59
C GLY A 7 25.98 4.94 14.01
N CYS A 8 24.88 4.52 13.37
CA CYS A 8 23.96 5.45 12.73
C CYS A 8 22.47 5.09 12.93
N LEU A 9 21.62 6.11 12.92
CA LEU A 9 20.16 5.95 12.83
C LEU A 9 19.76 6.07 11.37
N ILE A 10 19.13 5.03 10.83
CA ILE A 10 18.59 5.00 9.47
C ILE A 10 17.07 5.13 9.59
N ILE A 11 16.51 6.21 9.08
CA ILE A 11 15.07 6.43 8.99
C ILE A 11 14.68 6.14 7.55
N THR A 12 13.98 5.03 7.32
CA THR A 12 13.58 4.63 5.96
C THR A 12 12.41 3.68 5.98
N ASP A 13 11.60 3.74 4.92
CA ASP A 13 10.59 2.73 4.64
C ASP A 13 11.08 1.62 3.70
N GLU A 14 12.32 1.73 3.22
CA GLU A 14 12.94 0.77 2.32
C GLU A 14 13.59 -0.40 3.08
N ILE A 15 13.82 -1.49 2.35
CA ILE A 15 14.68 -2.58 2.79
C ILE A 15 16.13 -2.08 2.76
N VAL A 16 16.86 -2.34 3.84
CA VAL A 16 18.25 -1.91 4.02
C VAL A 16 19.13 -3.15 3.95
N ASP A 17 20.24 -3.07 3.22
CA ASP A 17 21.20 -4.16 3.10
C ASP A 17 21.87 -4.49 4.45
N ASP A 18 22.19 -5.77 4.66
CA ASP A 18 22.73 -6.28 5.93
C ASP A 18 24.05 -5.60 6.35
N ASP A 19 24.88 -5.20 5.39
CA ASP A 19 26.14 -4.49 5.68
C ASP A 19 25.91 -3.12 6.34
N LEU A 20 24.81 -2.45 6.00
CA LEU A 20 24.41 -1.18 6.61
C LEU A 20 23.80 -1.37 8.00
N LEU A 21 23.38 -2.59 8.38
CA LEU A 21 22.74 -2.88 9.66
C LEU A 21 23.72 -3.12 10.81
N GLN A 22 24.98 -3.49 10.52
CA GLN A 22 25.94 -3.98 11.53
C GLN A 22 26.15 -3.02 12.72
N ASN A 23 26.06 -1.70 12.51
CA ASN A 23 26.16 -0.69 13.57
C ASN A 23 25.01 0.34 13.50
N SER A 24 23.82 -0.11 13.11
CA SER A 24 22.72 0.82 12.82
C SER A 24 21.42 0.45 13.51
N VAL A 25 20.71 1.48 13.96
CA VAL A 25 19.30 1.37 14.33
C VAL A 25 18.47 1.77 13.12
N VAL A 26 17.54 0.91 12.69
CA VAL A 26 16.59 1.25 11.62
C VAL A 26 15.25 1.62 12.23
N TYR A 27 14.85 2.88 12.07
CA TYR A 27 13.52 3.35 12.39
C TYR A 27 12.66 3.35 11.13
N ARG A 28 11.54 2.62 11.19
CA ARG A 28 10.57 2.47 10.09
C ARG A 28 9.32 3.28 10.44
N PRO A 29 9.20 4.54 9.97
CA PRO A 29 7.99 5.31 10.20
C PRO A 29 6.81 4.68 9.44
N PRO A 30 5.59 4.68 10.02
CA PRO A 30 4.38 4.26 9.32
C PRO A 30 4.03 5.28 8.24
N SER A 31 4.67 5.16 7.08
CA SER A 31 4.73 6.16 6.01
C SER A 31 4.14 5.66 4.69
N LEU A 32 3.78 4.37 4.61
CA LEU A 32 3.22 3.75 3.42
C LEU A 32 1.72 3.50 3.59
N VAL A 33 0.94 3.95 2.62
CA VAL A 33 -0.48 3.64 2.48
C VAL A 33 -0.64 2.64 1.35
N VAL A 34 -1.25 1.49 1.64
CA VAL A 34 -1.44 0.42 0.67
C VAL A 34 -2.89 0.44 0.18
N GLY A 35 -3.08 0.86 -1.06
CA GLY A 35 -4.36 0.78 -1.75
C GLY A 35 -4.59 -0.60 -2.36
N VAL A 36 -5.74 -1.20 -2.05
CA VAL A 36 -6.07 -2.56 -2.46
C VAL A 36 -7.40 -2.54 -3.23
N GLY A 37 -7.37 -2.94 -4.49
CA GLY A 37 -8.57 -3.18 -5.30
C GLY A 37 -8.75 -4.68 -5.47
N LEU A 38 -9.91 -5.20 -5.06
CA LEU A 38 -10.12 -6.65 -4.92
C LEU A 38 -11.58 -7.06 -5.15
N HIS A 39 -11.79 -8.30 -5.59
CA HIS A 39 -13.12 -8.92 -5.67
C HIS A 39 -13.53 -9.52 -4.32
N TRP A 40 -14.84 -9.66 -4.06
CA TRP A 40 -15.37 -10.01 -2.73
C TRP A 40 -14.96 -11.38 -2.20
N ASP A 41 -14.53 -12.28 -3.08
CA ASP A 41 -14.09 -13.66 -2.77
C ASP A 41 -12.56 -13.79 -2.66
N THR A 42 -11.81 -12.69 -2.75
CA THR A 42 -10.34 -12.74 -2.70
C THR A 42 -9.87 -13.17 -1.31
N THR A 43 -9.11 -14.26 -1.24
CA THR A 43 -8.62 -14.83 0.03
C THR A 43 -7.53 -13.98 0.66
N LYS A 44 -7.40 -14.08 1.99
CA LYS A 44 -6.33 -13.44 2.76
C LYS A 44 -4.94 -13.79 2.21
N GLU A 45 -4.70 -15.07 1.90
CA GLU A 45 -3.43 -15.58 1.37
C GLU A 45 -3.09 -14.90 0.05
N THR A 46 -4.06 -14.80 -0.87
CA THR A 46 -3.87 -14.14 -2.17
C THR A 46 -3.49 -12.67 -1.99
N ILE A 47 -4.15 -11.97 -1.07
CA ILE A 47 -3.86 -10.56 -0.78
C ILE A 47 -2.47 -10.42 -0.16
N LYS A 48 -2.11 -11.29 0.80
CA LYS A 48 -0.81 -11.29 1.46
C LYS A 48 0.31 -11.56 0.46
N ASP A 49 0.19 -12.57 -0.37
CA ASP A 49 1.22 -12.93 -1.36
C ASP A 49 1.41 -11.82 -2.39
N GLY A 50 0.31 -11.23 -2.87
CA GLY A 50 0.38 -10.06 -3.75
C GLY A 50 1.05 -8.86 -3.09
N LEU A 51 0.71 -8.57 -1.83
CA LEU A 51 1.31 -7.50 -1.03
C LEU A 51 2.80 -7.71 -0.83
N MET A 52 3.21 -8.89 -0.39
CA MET A 52 4.62 -9.24 -0.15
C MET A 52 5.42 -9.23 -1.45
N SER A 53 4.86 -9.76 -2.53
CA SER A 53 5.47 -9.69 -3.86
C SER A 53 5.68 -8.24 -4.30
N CYS A 54 4.68 -7.38 -4.09
CA CYS A 54 4.76 -5.95 -4.39
C CYS A 54 5.84 -5.26 -3.54
N MET A 55 5.79 -5.41 -2.22
CA MET A 55 6.76 -4.80 -1.29
C MET A 55 8.19 -5.20 -1.63
N ASN A 56 8.44 -6.50 -1.84
CA ASN A 56 9.77 -7.01 -2.19
C ASN A 56 10.25 -6.49 -3.55
N LYS A 57 9.38 -6.49 -4.57
CA LYS A 57 9.73 -5.99 -5.92
C LYS A 57 10.20 -4.53 -5.89
N PHE A 58 9.56 -3.70 -5.06
CA PHE A 58 9.88 -2.27 -4.93
C PHE A 58 10.81 -1.95 -3.75
N LYS A 59 11.38 -2.97 -3.11
CA LYS A 59 12.30 -2.84 -1.96
C LYS A 59 11.73 -2.03 -0.81
N LEU A 60 10.42 -2.13 -0.58
CA LEU A 60 9.72 -1.48 0.53
C LEU A 60 9.57 -2.46 1.69
N SER A 61 9.55 -1.94 2.91
CA SER A 61 9.30 -2.72 4.11
C SER A 61 7.82 -2.69 4.50
N GLU A 62 7.24 -3.86 4.70
CA GLU A 62 5.89 -4.01 5.26
C GLU A 62 5.72 -3.35 6.65
N LYS A 63 6.82 -3.19 7.41
CA LYS A 63 6.82 -2.56 8.73
C LYS A 63 6.50 -1.07 8.68
N SER A 64 6.58 -0.47 7.50
CA SER A 64 6.28 0.95 7.28
C SER A 64 4.83 1.16 6.80
N ILE A 65 4.03 0.09 6.67
CA ILE A 65 2.62 0.22 6.30
C ILE A 65 1.87 0.87 7.46
N ALA A 66 1.31 2.05 7.21
CA ALA A 66 0.45 2.76 8.14
C ALA A 66 -0.96 2.19 8.14
N ARG A 67 -1.49 1.86 6.95
CA ARG A 67 -2.90 1.49 6.74
C ARG A 67 -3.15 0.84 5.39
N PHE A 68 -4.20 0.03 5.35
CA PHE A 68 -4.82 -0.44 4.11
C PHE A 68 -5.97 0.48 3.71
N VAL A 69 -6.13 0.70 2.41
CA VAL A 69 -7.22 1.51 1.88
C VAL A 69 -7.91 0.86 0.70
N SER A 70 -9.23 0.98 0.63
CA SER A 70 -10.03 0.44 -0.46
C SER A 70 -11.31 1.25 -0.65
N ILE A 71 -12.08 0.90 -1.68
CA ILE A 71 -13.44 1.42 -1.86
C ILE A 71 -14.40 0.71 -0.91
N LYS A 72 -15.36 1.44 -0.37
CA LYS A 72 -16.43 0.87 0.42
C LYS A 72 -17.34 0.03 -0.48
N LYS A 73 -17.65 -1.19 -0.04
CA LYS A 73 -18.58 -2.11 -0.69
C LYS A 73 -19.73 -2.41 0.27
N GLU A 74 -20.84 -2.95 -0.24
CA GLU A 74 -21.99 -3.35 0.59
C GLU A 74 -21.60 -4.38 1.66
N LYS A 75 -20.57 -5.19 1.37
CA LYS A 75 -19.97 -6.14 2.31
C LYS A 75 -18.47 -5.97 2.32
N ASP A 76 -17.91 -5.97 3.51
CA ASP A 76 -16.46 -6.06 3.69
C ASP A 76 -15.93 -7.34 3.08
N VAL A 77 -14.73 -7.24 2.50
CA VAL A 77 -14.07 -8.42 1.95
C VAL A 77 -13.29 -9.10 3.08
N VAL A 78 -13.78 -10.29 3.45
CA VAL A 78 -13.29 -11.07 4.58
C VAL A 78 -11.77 -11.22 4.54
N GLY A 79 -11.20 -11.55 3.38
CA GLY A 79 -9.75 -11.74 3.25
C GLY A 79 -8.93 -10.48 3.59
N LEU A 80 -9.42 -9.28 3.27
CA LEU A 80 -8.73 -8.04 3.62
C LEU A 80 -8.80 -7.76 5.13
N VAL A 81 -9.96 -7.98 5.73
CA VAL A 81 -10.18 -7.81 7.18
C VAL A 81 -9.31 -8.77 7.98
N GLU A 82 -9.22 -10.02 7.57
CA GLU A 82 -8.36 -11.02 8.21
C GLU A 82 -6.88 -10.65 8.11
N LEU A 83 -6.43 -10.17 6.93
CA LEU A 83 -5.04 -9.74 6.75
C LEU A 83 -4.71 -8.52 7.62
N ALA A 84 -5.60 -7.52 7.64
CA ALA A 84 -5.46 -6.33 8.45
C ALA A 84 -5.33 -6.68 9.94
N LYS A 85 -6.16 -7.61 10.42
CA LYS A 85 -6.07 -8.13 11.80
C LYS A 85 -4.76 -8.87 12.05
N GLU A 86 -4.33 -9.73 11.12
CA GLU A 86 -3.07 -10.47 11.23
C GLU A 86 -1.86 -9.53 11.32
N MET A 87 -1.85 -8.46 10.52
CA MET A 87 -0.77 -7.48 10.50
C MET A 87 -0.92 -6.36 11.54
N SER A 88 -2.02 -6.33 12.29
CA SER A 88 -2.35 -5.22 13.21
C SER A 88 -2.38 -3.84 12.54
N ILE A 89 -2.89 -3.78 11.31
CA ILE A 89 -2.99 -2.59 10.48
C ILE A 89 -4.46 -2.25 10.29
N HIS A 90 -4.82 -0.97 10.41
CA HIS A 90 -6.22 -0.56 10.20
C HIS A 90 -6.58 -0.51 8.71
N ILE A 91 -7.87 -0.72 8.40
CA ILE A 91 -8.43 -0.50 7.06
C ILE A 91 -9.22 0.80 7.08
N GLN A 92 -9.05 1.63 6.05
CA GLN A 92 -9.88 2.79 5.79
C GLN A 92 -10.58 2.60 4.44
N TYR A 93 -11.88 2.86 4.43
CA TYR A 93 -12.69 2.80 3.21
C TYR A 93 -13.09 4.20 2.75
N PHE A 94 -13.22 4.35 1.44
CA PHE A 94 -13.71 5.57 0.80
C PHE A 94 -14.95 5.28 -0.02
N GLU A 95 -15.88 6.23 -0.06
CA GLU A 95 -17.01 6.17 -0.97
C GLU A 95 -16.54 6.37 -2.41
N LYS A 96 -17.33 5.85 -3.36
CA LYS A 96 -17.05 5.92 -4.79
C LYS A 96 -16.82 7.35 -5.28
N GLU A 97 -17.63 8.28 -4.79
CA GLU A 97 -17.62 9.68 -5.19
C GLU A 97 -16.36 10.40 -4.72
N GLU A 98 -15.81 10.00 -3.56
CA GLU A 98 -14.56 10.55 -3.03
C GLU A 98 -13.37 10.19 -3.93
N LEU A 99 -13.36 8.98 -4.47
CA LEU A 99 -12.29 8.46 -5.31
C LEU A 99 -12.40 8.93 -6.77
N ALA A 100 -13.61 9.18 -7.27
CA ALA A 100 -13.87 9.56 -8.66
C ALA A 100 -13.17 10.88 -9.08
N SER A 101 -12.96 11.78 -8.12
CA SER A 101 -12.29 13.08 -8.35
C SER A 101 -10.76 13.01 -8.37
N ILE A 102 -10.17 11.87 -7.99
CA ILE A 102 -8.72 11.70 -7.87
C ILE A 102 -8.12 11.35 -9.23
N ALA A 103 -7.23 12.21 -9.71
CA ALA A 103 -6.43 11.91 -10.88
C ALA A 103 -5.44 10.77 -10.58
N THR A 104 -5.47 9.70 -11.36
CA THR A 104 -4.56 8.56 -11.22
C THR A 104 -3.70 8.38 -12.48
N PRO A 105 -2.43 7.95 -12.36
CA PRO A 105 -1.54 7.80 -13.51
C PRO A 105 -1.95 6.64 -14.44
N ASN A 106 -2.57 5.58 -13.91
CA ASN A 106 -3.00 4.42 -14.69
C ASN A 106 -4.51 4.19 -14.62
N PRO A 107 -5.31 4.90 -15.43
CA PRO A 107 -6.74 4.65 -15.47
C PRO A 107 -7.06 3.23 -15.97
N SER A 108 -8.13 2.64 -15.45
CA SER A 108 -8.67 1.33 -15.78
C SER A 108 -10.07 1.52 -16.34
N ASN A 109 -10.23 1.24 -17.63
CA ASN A 109 -11.52 1.38 -18.32
C ASN A 109 -12.61 0.48 -17.70
N THR A 110 -12.24 -0.69 -17.15
CA THR A 110 -13.19 -1.59 -16.47
C THR A 110 -13.74 -1.00 -15.17
N VAL A 111 -12.93 -0.23 -14.43
CA VAL A 111 -13.32 0.33 -13.11
C VAL A 111 -14.14 1.61 -13.31
N GLN A 112 -13.87 2.38 -14.37
CA GLN A 112 -14.66 3.57 -14.69
C GLN A 112 -16.14 3.23 -14.97
N THR A 113 -16.42 2.11 -15.63
CA THR A 113 -17.78 1.69 -15.97
C THR A 113 -18.58 1.14 -14.77
N PHE A 114 -17.93 0.45 -13.82
CA PHE A 114 -18.60 -0.17 -12.67
C PHE A 114 -18.52 0.67 -11.39
N GLU A 115 -17.34 1.21 -11.09
CA GLU A 115 -17.00 1.90 -9.85
C GLU A 115 -16.74 3.40 -10.06
N GLY A 116 -16.94 3.95 -11.26
CA GLY A 116 -16.89 5.41 -11.53
C GLY A 116 -15.54 6.09 -11.23
N THR A 117 -14.53 5.29 -10.91
CA THR A 117 -13.17 5.72 -10.56
C THR A 117 -12.20 5.04 -11.55
N PRO A 118 -11.18 5.73 -12.05
CA PRO A 118 -10.21 5.12 -12.97
C PRO A 118 -9.43 3.98 -12.32
N SER A 119 -9.17 3.99 -11.01
CA SER A 119 -8.37 2.96 -10.33
C SER A 119 -8.59 3.03 -8.81
N VAL A 120 -9.30 2.06 -8.21
CA VAL A 120 -9.58 2.09 -6.76
C VAL A 120 -8.30 2.06 -5.92
N SER A 121 -7.36 1.15 -6.24
CA SER A 121 -6.13 1.01 -5.47
C SER A 121 -5.29 2.29 -5.50
N GLU A 122 -5.13 2.92 -6.67
CA GLU A 122 -4.36 4.16 -6.78
C GLU A 122 -5.08 5.36 -6.15
N ALA A 123 -6.37 5.56 -6.47
CA ALA A 123 -7.13 6.70 -5.99
C ALA A 123 -7.22 6.69 -4.45
N ALA A 124 -7.52 5.53 -3.86
CA ALA A 124 -7.60 5.39 -2.41
C ALA A 124 -6.24 5.61 -1.73
N ALA A 125 -5.15 5.09 -2.31
CA ALA A 125 -3.80 5.29 -1.79
C ALA A 125 -3.42 6.78 -1.79
N ILE A 126 -3.61 7.47 -2.91
CA ILE A 126 -3.34 8.92 -3.03
C ILE A 126 -4.20 9.71 -2.05
N ARG A 127 -5.51 9.43 -2.00
CA ARG A 127 -6.46 10.16 -1.17
C ARG A 127 -6.17 10.07 0.32
N SER A 128 -5.75 8.89 0.79
CA SER A 128 -5.47 8.65 2.21
C SER A 128 -4.06 9.06 2.62
N SER A 129 -3.09 8.98 1.71
CA SER A 129 -1.72 9.39 2.01
C SER A 129 -1.52 10.90 1.90
N GLU A 130 -2.39 11.61 1.18
CA GLU A 130 -2.21 13.02 0.79
C GLU A 130 -0.86 13.29 0.09
N GLY A 131 -0.31 12.23 -0.51
CA GLY A 131 1.03 12.22 -1.08
C GLY A 131 1.05 11.64 -2.48
N LYS A 132 2.16 11.00 -2.83
CA LYS A 132 2.40 10.49 -4.19
C LYS A 132 2.55 8.97 -4.18
N LEU A 133 2.14 8.36 -5.28
CA LEU A 133 2.40 6.96 -5.53
C LEU A 133 3.91 6.72 -5.61
N VAL A 134 4.36 5.74 -4.84
CA VAL A 134 5.71 5.16 -4.92
C VAL A 134 5.69 3.82 -5.65
N VAL A 135 4.51 3.20 -5.68
CA VAL A 135 4.21 2.03 -6.51
C VAL A 135 2.88 2.29 -7.21
N GLU A 136 2.95 2.42 -8.53
CA GLU A 136 1.77 2.44 -9.39
C GLU A 136 1.06 1.08 -9.39
N LYS A 137 -0.18 1.04 -9.90
CA LYS A 137 -1.02 -0.17 -9.91
C LYS A 137 -0.30 -1.42 -10.42
N GLN A 138 -0.09 -2.37 -9.52
CA GLN A 138 0.32 -3.73 -9.83
C GLN A 138 -0.91 -4.63 -9.90
N LYS A 139 -0.99 -5.47 -10.94
CA LYS A 139 -2.09 -6.43 -11.13
C LYS A 139 -1.63 -7.83 -10.73
N PHE A 140 -2.43 -8.49 -9.91
CA PHE A 140 -2.26 -9.88 -9.48
C PHE A 140 -3.52 -10.66 -9.89
N PRO A 141 -3.50 -11.34 -11.05
CA PRO A 141 -4.64 -12.08 -11.54
C PRO A 141 -5.10 -13.17 -10.56
N PRO A 142 -6.41 -13.48 -10.49
CA PRO A 142 -7.47 -12.91 -11.32
C PRO A 142 -8.00 -11.55 -10.85
N ASN A 143 -7.94 -11.25 -9.54
CA ASN A 143 -8.86 -10.28 -8.94
C ASN A 143 -8.20 -9.28 -7.97
N LEU A 144 -6.87 -9.17 -7.92
CA LEU A 144 -6.18 -8.30 -6.97
C LEU A 144 -5.39 -7.20 -7.69
N THR A 145 -5.48 -5.98 -7.19
CA THR A 145 -4.63 -4.86 -7.58
C THR A 145 -4.10 -4.15 -6.35
N ILE A 146 -2.84 -3.76 -6.40
CA ILE A 146 -2.17 -3.06 -5.30
C ILE A 146 -1.48 -1.82 -5.84
N ALA A 147 -1.60 -0.71 -5.13
CA ALA A 147 -0.82 0.49 -5.32
C ALA A 147 -0.36 0.99 -3.95
N ILE A 148 0.77 1.70 -3.91
CA ILE A 148 1.36 2.18 -2.65
C ILE A 148 1.67 3.65 -2.81
N ALA A 149 1.18 4.46 -1.88
CA ALA A 149 1.49 5.87 -1.78
C ALA A 149 2.25 6.16 -0.48
N ARG A 150 3.12 7.17 -0.53
CA ARG A 150 3.89 7.61 0.64
C ARG A 150 3.25 8.85 1.24
N ILE A 151 3.12 8.87 2.57
CA ILE A 151 2.67 10.03 3.34
C ILE A 151 3.78 11.09 3.28
N PRO A 152 3.48 12.35 2.93
CA PRO A 152 4.47 13.42 2.94
C PRO A 152 4.92 13.70 4.37
N ASN A 153 6.24 13.86 4.53
CA ASN A 153 6.87 14.28 5.79
C ASN A 153 6.92 15.82 5.90
#